data_AF-A0A533XDR3-F1
#
_entry.id   AF-A0A533XDR3-F1
#
_cell.length_a   1.000
_cell.length_b   1.000
_cell.length_c   1.000
_cell.angle_alpha   90.00
_cell.angle_beta   90.00
_cell.angle_gamma   90.00
#
_symmetry.space_group_name_H-M   'P 1'
#
loop_
_entity.id
_entity.type
_entity.pdbx_description
1 polymer ?
#
loop_
_entity_poly.entity_id
_entity_poly.type
_entity_poly.pdbx_seq_one_letter_code
_entity_poly.pdbx_strand_id
1 'polypeptide(L)'
;MSYRIKVGSKSPPTDETQLLNRMEQLAFLVQEHRQGIWVGVTVLLVAMAAVVAVMWVDHRNAEEALKLNGQAMRLYLDRPADQRVKADENLKQAIKVFRQLVEQYPRVPSAPLTLYHLGNALVQANDLGGAIQAYKKFIASYGANRALLGLVYQRLGYAYLLNGDRDQAVKAFAAVLDVVGALNKDHALLELGKLEESQSRPEGALARYQELKDGYPKSPLASEAAVRIKALQVKQEHETGATEGREGTATVAEPGK
;
A
#
# COMPACT_ATOMS: atom_id res chain seq x y z
N MET A 1 2.64 -76.82 46.51
CA MET A 1 2.63 -75.62 45.65
C MET A 1 1.61 -75.85 44.56
N SER A 2 0.52 -75.07 44.52
CA SER A 2 -0.57 -75.25 43.55
C SER A 2 -0.84 -73.91 42.90
N TYR A 3 -0.34 -73.72 41.68
CA TYR A 3 -0.51 -72.49 40.92
C TYR A 3 -1.95 -72.39 40.39
N ARG A 4 -2.66 -71.31 40.73
CA ARG A 4 -3.91 -70.90 40.07
C ARG A 4 -3.56 -70.03 38.86
N ILE A 5 -3.79 -70.52 37.65
CA ILE A 5 -3.69 -69.72 36.42
C ILE A 5 -5.02 -68.98 36.23
N LYS A 6 -4.99 -67.65 36.26
CA LYS A 6 -6.09 -66.80 35.79
C LYS A 6 -6.12 -66.87 34.26
N VAL A 7 -7.17 -67.45 33.69
CA VAL A 7 -7.42 -67.40 32.25
C VAL A 7 -8.05 -66.04 31.93
N GLY A 8 -7.33 -65.20 31.18
CA GLY A 8 -7.84 -63.92 30.71
C GLY A 8 -8.99 -64.10 29.72
N SER A 9 -10.08 -63.35 29.91
CA SER A 9 -11.20 -63.28 28.98
C SER A 9 -10.73 -62.74 27.63
N LYS A 10 -10.67 -63.59 26.60
CA LYS A 10 -10.50 -63.15 25.21
C LYS A 10 -11.78 -62.43 24.78
N SER A 11 -11.68 -61.16 24.41
CA SER A 11 -12.71 -60.43 23.66
C SER A 11 -12.96 -61.15 22.31
N PRO A 12 -14.19 -61.15 21.77
CA PRO A 12 -14.53 -61.89 20.55
C PRO A 12 -13.87 -61.26 19.30
N PRO A 13 -13.64 -62.04 18.23
CA PRO A 13 -13.04 -61.54 16.99
C PRO A 13 -14.12 -60.81 16.18
N THR A 14 -14.28 -59.51 16.40
CA THR A 14 -15.25 -58.67 15.67
C THR A 14 -14.57 -57.44 15.07
N ASP A 15 -13.55 -57.67 14.24
CA ASP A 15 -12.97 -56.60 13.43
C ASP A 15 -12.76 -57.08 11.98
N GLU A 16 -12.22 -58.28 11.78
CA GLU A 16 -11.92 -58.80 10.43
C GLU A 16 -13.16 -59.01 9.56
N THR A 17 -14.24 -59.60 10.09
CA THR A 17 -15.45 -59.89 9.30
C THR A 17 -16.24 -58.64 8.92
N GLN A 18 -16.24 -57.62 9.79
CA GLN A 18 -16.86 -56.32 9.49
C GLN A 18 -16.03 -55.52 8.49
N LEU A 19 -14.69 -55.57 8.59
CA LEU A 19 -13.79 -54.98 7.62
C LEU A 19 -13.94 -55.64 6.24
N LEU A 20 -13.99 -56.97 6.18
CA LEU A 20 -14.21 -57.72 4.95
C LEU A 20 -15.56 -57.38 4.31
N ASN A 21 -16.65 -57.34 5.08
CA ASN A 21 -17.97 -56.96 4.57
C ASN A 21 -18.00 -55.50 4.06
N ARG A 22 -17.31 -54.57 4.73
CA ARG A 22 -17.17 -53.19 4.23
C ARG A 22 -16.35 -53.11 2.94
N MET A 23 -15.32 -53.94 2.80
CA MET A 23 -14.49 -54.02 1.59
C MET A 23 -15.26 -54.63 0.42
N GLU A 24 -16.07 -55.66 0.66
CA GLU A 24 -16.94 -56.27 -0.35
C GLU A 24 -18.04 -55.30 -0.80
N GLN A 25 -18.65 -54.56 0.13
CA GLN A 25 -19.62 -53.51 -0.18
C GLN A 25 -19.00 -52.36 -0.99
N LEU A 26 -17.78 -51.93 -0.65
CA LEU A 26 -17.04 -50.94 -1.44
C LEU A 26 -16.66 -51.47 -2.83
N ALA A 27 -16.21 -52.72 -2.92
CA ALA A 27 -15.86 -53.35 -4.20
C ALA A 27 -17.08 -53.47 -5.12
N PHE A 28 -18.23 -53.85 -4.57
CA PHE A 28 -19.49 -53.93 -5.30
C PHE A 28 -19.93 -52.54 -5.80
N LEU A 29 -19.91 -51.51 -4.95
CA LEU A 29 -20.23 -50.13 -5.35
C LEU A 29 -19.27 -49.57 -6.42
N VAL A 30 -17.97 -49.88 -6.31
CA VAL A 30 -16.98 -49.48 -7.32
C VAL A 30 -17.21 -50.21 -8.64
N GLN A 31 -17.62 -51.46 -8.61
CA GLN A 31 -17.92 -52.25 -9.81
C GLN A 31 -19.23 -51.81 -10.47
N GLU A 32 -20.27 -51.52 -9.68
CA GLU A 32 -21.59 -51.04 -10.12
C GLU A 32 -21.50 -49.63 -10.73
N HIS A 33 -20.65 -48.75 -10.17
CA HIS A 33 -20.48 -47.37 -10.64
C HIS A 33 -19.13 -47.10 -11.32
N ARG A 34 -18.45 -48.14 -11.82
CA ARG A 34 -17.09 -48.04 -12.40
C ARG A 34 -16.96 -46.93 -13.45
N GLN A 35 -17.95 -46.76 -14.31
CA GLN A 35 -17.94 -45.72 -15.36
C GLN A 35 -18.04 -44.32 -14.76
N GLY A 36 -18.89 -44.12 -13.74
CA GLY A 36 -19.01 -42.86 -13.02
C GLY A 36 -17.73 -42.50 -12.25
N ILE A 37 -17.07 -43.50 -11.65
CA ILE A 37 -15.78 -43.32 -10.97
C ILE A 37 -14.70 -42.93 -11.96
N TRP A 38 -14.56 -43.63 -13.09
CA TRP A 38 -13.58 -43.27 -14.11
C TRP A 38 -13.83 -41.87 -14.68
N VAL A 39 -15.10 -41.50 -14.95
CA VAL A 39 -15.46 -40.13 -15.35
C VAL A 39 -15.04 -39.13 -14.28
N GLY A 40 -15.35 -39.39 -13.00
CA GLY A 40 -14.95 -38.53 -11.88
C GLY A 40 -13.43 -38.36 -11.78
N VAL A 41 -12.68 -39.45 -11.87
CA VAL A 41 -11.21 -39.43 -11.86
C VAL A 41 -10.66 -38.65 -13.06
N THR A 42 -11.20 -38.86 -14.27
CA THR A 42 -10.78 -38.11 -15.46
C THR A 42 -11.06 -36.62 -15.30
N VAL A 43 -12.25 -36.23 -14.82
CA VAL A 43 -12.58 -34.82 -14.56
C VAL A 43 -11.62 -34.21 -13.55
N LEU A 44 -11.29 -34.93 -12.47
CA LEU A 44 -10.31 -34.47 -11.47
C LEU A 44 -8.91 -34.31 -12.06
N LEU A 45 -8.45 -35.23 -12.90
CA LEU A 45 -7.14 -35.14 -13.56
C LEU A 45 -7.07 -33.95 -14.52
N VAL A 46 -8.13 -33.71 -15.30
CA VAL A 46 -8.22 -32.53 -16.19
C VAL A 46 -8.20 -31.24 -15.38
N ALA A 47 -8.96 -31.18 -14.28
CA ALA A 47 -8.95 -30.02 -13.38
C ALA A 47 -7.55 -29.78 -12.77
N MET A 48 -6.87 -30.83 -12.32
CA MET A 48 -5.51 -30.75 -11.79
C MET A 48 -4.52 -30.26 -12.85
N ALA A 49 -4.58 -30.80 -14.07
CA ALA A 49 -3.72 -30.38 -15.18
C ALA A 49 -3.94 -28.90 -15.52
N ALA A 50 -5.19 -28.43 -15.50
CA ALA A 50 -5.51 -27.01 -15.69
C ALA A 50 -4.89 -26.13 -14.60
N VAL A 51 -4.99 -26.52 -13.33
CA VAL A 51 -4.36 -25.79 -12.22
C VAL A 51 -2.83 -25.75 -12.38
N VAL A 52 -2.18 -26.87 -12.68
CA VAL A 52 -0.73 -26.93 -12.92
C VAL A 52 -0.33 -26.04 -14.11
N ALA A 53 -1.11 -26.05 -15.19
CA ALA A 53 -0.84 -25.22 -16.35
C ALA A 53 -0.92 -23.72 -16.00
N VAL A 54 -1.94 -23.30 -15.24
CA VAL A 54 -2.07 -21.91 -14.75
C VAL A 54 -0.90 -21.55 -13.83
N MET A 55 -0.55 -22.41 -12.88
CA MET A 55 0.59 -22.18 -11.97
C MET A 55 1.91 -22.04 -12.75
N TRP A 56 2.11 -22.85 -13.78
CA TRP A 56 3.30 -22.77 -14.63
C TRP A 56 3.36 -21.46 -15.44
N VAL A 57 2.23 -21.02 -16.00
CA VAL A 57 2.12 -19.72 -16.70
C VAL A 57 2.38 -18.56 -15.73
N ASP A 58 1.74 -18.56 -14.56
CA ASP A 58 1.91 -17.51 -13.56
C ASP A 58 3.36 -17.42 -13.07
N HIS A 59 4.00 -18.58 -12.84
CA HIS A 59 5.40 -18.63 -12.45
C HIS A 59 6.32 -18.07 -13.54
N ARG A 60 6.13 -18.48 -14.79
CA ARG A 60 6.90 -17.99 -15.93
C ARG A 60 6.73 -16.48 -16.12
N ASN A 61 5.49 -15.99 -16.03
CA ASN A 61 5.17 -14.57 -16.10
C ASN A 61 5.84 -13.78 -14.98
N ALA A 62 5.87 -14.33 -13.76
CA ALA A 62 6.54 -13.71 -12.62
C ALA A 62 8.06 -13.61 -12.84
N GLU A 63 8.71 -14.64 -13.38
CA GLU A 63 10.14 -14.60 -13.69
C GLU A 63 10.48 -13.56 -14.77
N GLU A 64 9.69 -13.52 -15.84
CA GLU A 64 9.90 -12.56 -16.93
C GLU A 64 9.68 -11.12 -16.44
N ALA A 65 8.62 -10.90 -15.66
CA ALA A 65 8.36 -9.61 -15.05
C ALA A 65 9.49 -9.19 -14.09
N LEU A 66 10.07 -10.13 -13.33
CA LEU A 66 11.20 -9.82 -12.43
C LEU A 66 12.44 -9.39 -13.21
N LYS A 67 12.76 -10.07 -14.33
CA LYS A 67 13.89 -9.72 -15.22
C LYS A 67 13.71 -8.33 -15.81
N LEU A 68 12.54 -8.06 -16.39
CA LEU A 68 12.20 -6.75 -16.95
C LEU A 68 12.22 -5.65 -15.87
N ASN A 69 11.73 -5.94 -14.66
CA ASN A 69 11.77 -4.99 -13.56
C ASN A 69 13.21 -4.69 -13.14
N GLY A 70 14.09 -5.69 -13.08
CA GLY A 70 15.51 -5.52 -12.83
C GLY A 70 16.19 -4.63 -13.89
N GLN A 71 15.85 -4.83 -15.17
CA GLN A 71 16.32 -3.98 -16.27
C GLN A 71 15.84 -2.53 -16.12
N ALA A 72 14.54 -2.33 -15.88
CA ALA A 72 13.96 -1.01 -15.70
C ALA A 72 14.57 -0.27 -14.51
N MET A 73 14.78 -0.98 -13.39
CA MET A 73 15.43 -0.41 -12.21
C MET A 73 16.88 -0.05 -12.47
N ARG A 74 17.64 -0.87 -13.23
CA ARG A 74 19.02 -0.53 -13.61
C ARG A 74 19.06 0.78 -14.40
N LEU A 75 18.19 0.92 -15.40
CA LEU A 75 18.08 2.16 -16.20
C LEU A 75 17.66 3.35 -15.32
N TYR A 76 16.69 3.15 -14.44
CA TYR A 76 16.20 4.18 -13.54
C TYR A 76 17.26 4.70 -12.56
N LEU A 77 18.15 3.81 -12.10
CA LEU A 77 19.23 4.13 -11.15
C LEU A 77 20.53 4.59 -11.83
N ASP A 78 20.87 4.10 -13.03
CA ASP A 78 22.02 4.56 -13.81
C ASP A 78 21.72 5.93 -14.46
N ARG A 79 21.62 6.97 -13.64
CA ARG A 79 21.37 8.34 -14.10
C ARG A 79 22.46 9.27 -13.56
N PRO A 80 23.66 9.23 -14.17
CA PRO A 80 24.80 10.05 -13.74
C PRO A 80 24.47 11.55 -13.80
N ALA A 81 24.81 12.28 -12.74
CA ALA A 81 24.54 13.70 -12.62
C ALA A 81 25.37 14.57 -13.60
N ASP A 82 26.55 14.09 -13.98
CA ASP A 82 27.48 14.73 -14.92
C ASP A 82 27.07 14.54 -16.39
N GLN A 83 26.22 13.55 -16.70
CA GLN A 83 25.82 13.21 -18.08
C GLN A 83 24.30 13.29 -18.26
N ARG A 84 23.79 14.53 -18.31
CA ARG A 84 22.34 14.81 -18.39
C ARG A 84 21.62 14.08 -19.53
N VAL A 85 22.19 14.07 -20.74
CA VAL A 85 21.56 13.41 -21.90
C VAL A 85 21.38 11.92 -21.66
N LYS A 86 22.41 11.24 -21.13
CA LYS A 86 22.35 9.82 -20.78
C LYS A 86 21.33 9.57 -19.66
N ALA A 87 21.33 10.41 -18.62
CA ALA A 87 20.37 10.32 -17.53
C ALA A 87 18.91 10.45 -18.01
N ASP A 88 18.64 11.39 -18.91
CA ASP A 88 17.31 11.62 -19.49
C ASP A 88 16.89 10.47 -20.41
N GLU A 89 17.82 9.93 -21.22
CA GLU A 89 17.56 8.76 -22.05
C GLU A 89 17.25 7.52 -21.21
N ASN A 90 18.07 7.23 -20.21
CA ASN A 90 17.88 6.11 -19.30
C ASN A 90 16.55 6.20 -18.54
N LEU A 91 16.16 7.41 -18.11
CA LEU A 91 14.85 7.62 -17.49
C LEU A 91 13.69 7.29 -18.45
N LYS A 92 13.76 7.77 -19.71
CA LYS A 92 12.74 7.49 -20.72
C LYS A 92 12.64 6.00 -21.01
N GLN A 93 13.77 5.31 -21.14
CA GLN A 93 13.81 3.86 -21.36
C GLN A 93 13.23 3.10 -20.15
N ALA A 94 13.58 3.49 -18.92
CA ALA A 94 13.02 2.89 -17.71
C ALA A 94 11.48 3.02 -17.66
N ILE A 95 10.95 4.21 -17.96
CA ILE A 95 9.50 4.46 -18.03
C ILE A 95 8.83 3.55 -19.07
N LYS A 96 9.44 3.38 -20.25
CA LYS A 96 8.93 2.49 -21.29
C LYS A 96 8.81 1.04 -20.78
N VAL A 97 9.86 0.52 -20.14
CA VAL A 97 9.85 -0.85 -19.60
C VAL A 97 8.86 -1.00 -18.44
N PHE A 98 8.77 -0.01 -17.55
CA PHE A 98 7.77 -0.02 -16.47
C PHE A 98 6.33 -0.01 -17.00
N ARG A 99 6.03 0.78 -18.05
CA ARG A 99 4.70 0.76 -18.69
C ARG A 99 4.40 -0.62 -19.28
N GLN A 100 5.36 -1.21 -19.99
CA GLN A 100 5.23 -2.56 -20.54
C GLN A 100 4.90 -3.60 -19.45
N LEU A 101 5.62 -3.57 -18.33
CA LEU A 101 5.38 -4.47 -17.19
C LEU A 101 3.96 -4.36 -16.64
N VAL A 102 3.48 -3.13 -16.46
CA VAL A 102 2.16 -2.84 -15.90
C VAL A 102 1.03 -3.26 -16.85
N GLU A 103 1.28 -3.26 -18.15
CA GLU A 103 0.31 -3.66 -19.18
C GLU A 103 0.29 -5.19 -19.38
N GLN A 104 1.47 -5.82 -19.47
CA GLN A 104 1.59 -7.25 -19.79
C GLN A 104 1.43 -8.14 -18.56
N TYR A 105 1.87 -7.66 -17.38
CA TYR A 105 1.92 -8.46 -16.16
C TYR A 105 1.17 -7.81 -14.99
N PRO A 106 -0.13 -7.45 -15.13
CA PRO A 106 -0.87 -6.74 -14.08
C PRO A 106 -1.27 -7.64 -12.89
N ARG A 107 -0.91 -8.92 -12.87
CA ARG A 107 -1.29 -9.85 -11.80
C ARG A 107 -0.09 -10.47 -11.07
N VAL A 108 1.14 -10.19 -11.53
CA VAL A 108 2.33 -10.74 -10.88
C VAL A 108 2.57 -10.03 -9.54
N PRO A 109 3.21 -10.70 -8.55
CA PRO A 109 3.44 -10.11 -7.23
C PRO A 109 4.21 -8.78 -7.22
N SER A 110 5.06 -8.54 -8.23
CA SER A 110 5.84 -7.29 -8.36
C SER A 110 5.06 -6.12 -8.96
N ALA A 111 3.88 -6.35 -9.55
CA ALA A 111 3.12 -5.32 -10.25
C ALA A 111 2.78 -4.06 -9.40
N PRO A 112 2.44 -4.16 -8.09
CA PRO A 112 2.25 -2.98 -7.25
C PRO A 112 3.54 -2.15 -7.16
N LEU A 113 4.68 -2.80 -6.94
CA LEU A 113 5.96 -2.12 -6.83
C LEU A 113 6.36 -1.45 -8.16
N THR A 114 6.11 -2.12 -9.29
CA THR A 114 6.31 -1.55 -10.62
C THR A 114 5.46 -0.30 -10.86
N LEU A 115 4.18 -0.28 -10.46
CA LEU A 115 3.34 0.93 -10.57
C LEU A 115 3.88 2.08 -9.70
N TYR A 116 4.34 1.77 -8.48
CA TYR A 116 4.96 2.76 -7.61
C TYR A 116 6.22 3.36 -8.25
N HIS A 117 7.10 2.53 -8.82
CA HIS A 117 8.29 3.00 -9.52
C HIS A 117 7.98 3.76 -10.80
N LEU A 118 6.98 3.31 -11.57
CA LEU A 118 6.50 4.02 -12.76
C LEU A 118 6.07 5.44 -12.39
N GLY A 119 5.24 5.59 -11.35
CA GLY A 119 4.82 6.90 -10.86
C GLY A 119 6.01 7.79 -10.48
N ASN A 120 6.98 7.25 -9.73
CA ASN A 120 8.17 8.01 -9.31
C ASN A 120 9.06 8.42 -10.50
N ALA A 121 9.20 7.56 -11.50
CA ALA A 121 9.93 7.86 -12.72
C ALA A 121 9.23 8.94 -13.55
N LEU A 122 7.90 8.90 -13.63
CA LEU A 122 7.10 9.91 -14.33
C LEU A 122 7.20 11.28 -13.63
N VAL A 123 7.19 11.34 -12.30
CA VAL A 123 7.45 12.59 -11.55
C VAL A 123 8.82 13.16 -11.93
N GLN A 124 9.86 12.34 -11.97
CA GLN A 124 11.20 12.79 -12.35
C GLN A 124 11.33 13.21 -13.81
N ALA A 125 10.49 12.67 -14.69
CA ALA A 125 10.40 13.10 -16.08
C ALA A 125 9.51 14.35 -16.25
N ASN A 126 9.01 14.92 -15.15
CA ASN A 126 8.03 16.02 -15.13
C ASN A 126 6.69 15.67 -15.82
N ASP A 127 6.40 14.39 -16.03
CA ASP A 127 5.10 13.89 -16.48
C ASP A 127 4.19 13.67 -15.27
N LEU A 128 3.74 14.78 -14.68
CA LEU A 128 2.93 14.77 -13.45
C LEU A 128 1.57 14.11 -13.67
N GLY A 129 0.94 14.35 -14.82
CA GLY A 129 -0.33 13.72 -15.19
C GLY A 129 -0.21 12.20 -15.28
N GLY A 130 0.83 11.70 -15.93
CA GLY A 130 1.13 10.27 -15.98
C GLY A 130 1.42 9.69 -14.60
N ALA A 131 2.19 10.39 -13.76
CA ALA A 131 2.50 9.95 -12.41
C ALA A 131 1.25 9.80 -11.54
N ILE A 132 0.36 10.81 -11.56
CA ILE A 132 -0.91 10.80 -10.85
C ILE A 132 -1.76 9.60 -11.29
N GLN A 133 -1.83 9.33 -12.60
CA GLN A 133 -2.56 8.16 -13.12
C GLN A 133 -1.95 6.83 -12.63
N ALA A 134 -0.62 6.70 -12.61
CA ALA A 134 0.04 5.50 -12.12
C ALA A 134 -0.24 5.23 -10.63
N TYR A 135 -0.16 6.26 -9.78
CA TYR A 135 -0.49 6.13 -8.36
C TYR A 135 -1.98 5.83 -8.13
N LYS A 136 -2.90 6.48 -8.87
CA LYS A 136 -4.33 6.17 -8.80
C LYS A 136 -4.62 4.73 -9.21
N LYS A 137 -3.95 4.23 -10.26
CA LYS A 137 -4.06 2.82 -10.69
C LYS A 137 -3.56 1.86 -9.61
N PHE A 138 -2.47 2.22 -8.91
CA PHE A 138 -2.00 1.45 -7.76
C PHE A 138 -3.10 1.37 -6.69
N ILE A 139 -3.66 2.51 -6.30
CA ILE A 139 -4.68 2.57 -5.23
C ILE A 139 -5.91 1.73 -5.62
N ALA A 140 -6.37 1.84 -6.86
CA ALA A 140 -7.53 1.11 -7.37
C ALA A 140 -7.29 -0.41 -7.46
N SER A 141 -6.10 -0.83 -7.89
CA SER A 141 -5.83 -2.26 -8.19
C SER A 141 -5.20 -3.00 -7.01
N TYR A 142 -4.47 -2.28 -6.15
CA TYR A 142 -3.61 -2.84 -5.11
C TYR A 142 -3.76 -2.12 -3.76
N GLY A 143 -4.90 -1.47 -3.50
CA GLY A 143 -5.19 -0.81 -2.23
C GLY A 143 -5.15 -1.74 -0.99
N ALA A 144 -5.20 -3.06 -1.19
CA ALA A 144 -4.97 -4.04 -0.12
C ALA A 144 -3.50 -4.12 0.33
N ASN A 145 -2.55 -3.68 -0.51
CA ASN A 145 -1.12 -3.66 -0.18
C ASN A 145 -0.79 -2.49 0.77
N ARG A 146 -1.11 -2.67 2.05
CA ARG A 146 -0.93 -1.64 3.09
C ARG A 146 0.52 -1.20 3.27
N ALA A 147 1.49 -2.08 3.00
CA ALA A 147 2.91 -1.79 3.15
C ALA A 147 3.38 -0.64 2.24
N LEU A 148 2.84 -0.55 1.01
CA LEU A 148 3.20 0.51 0.07
C LEU A 148 2.15 1.62 -0.02
N LEU A 149 0.91 1.38 0.40
CA LEU A 149 -0.20 2.31 0.21
C LEU A 149 0.05 3.69 0.84
N GLY A 150 0.62 3.74 2.05
CA GLY A 150 0.98 5.01 2.70
C GLY A 150 2.01 5.81 1.89
N LEU A 151 3.01 5.13 1.32
CA LEU A 151 4.02 5.77 0.47
C LEU A 151 3.41 6.25 -0.86
N VAL A 152 2.52 5.48 -1.45
CA VAL A 152 1.82 5.84 -2.70
C VAL A 152 0.96 7.09 -2.49
N TYR A 153 0.19 7.15 -1.40
CA TYR A 153 -0.59 8.34 -1.06
C TYR A 153 0.29 9.58 -0.84
N GLN A 154 1.42 9.44 -0.12
CA GLN A 154 2.38 10.53 0.03
C GLN A 154 2.94 10.99 -1.32
N ARG A 155 3.38 10.06 -2.18
CA ARG A 155 3.90 10.41 -3.52
C ARG A 155 2.84 11.05 -4.40
N LEU A 156 1.60 10.60 -4.31
CA LEU A 156 0.46 11.19 -5.01
C LEU A 156 0.18 12.61 -4.50
N GLY A 157 0.24 12.85 -3.19
CA GLY A 157 0.12 14.18 -2.60
C GLY A 157 1.17 15.15 -3.15
N TYR A 158 2.43 14.73 -3.19
CA TYR A 158 3.48 15.52 -3.81
C TYR A 158 3.31 15.73 -5.31
N ALA A 159 2.87 14.71 -6.05
CA ALA A 159 2.60 14.86 -7.48
C ALA A 159 1.50 15.89 -7.75
N TYR A 160 0.44 15.90 -6.93
CA TYR A 160 -0.60 16.94 -6.99
C TYR A 160 -0.06 18.33 -6.65
N LEU A 161 0.80 18.48 -5.63
CA LEU A 161 1.41 19.77 -5.32
C LEU A 161 2.25 20.31 -6.48
N LEU A 162 3.07 19.45 -7.08
CA LEU A 162 3.85 19.81 -8.26
C LEU A 162 2.95 20.19 -9.45
N ASN A 163 1.77 19.57 -9.55
CA ASN A 163 0.79 19.86 -10.59
C ASN A 163 -0.05 21.12 -10.29
N GLY A 164 0.09 21.71 -9.09
CA GLY A 164 -0.68 22.86 -8.63
C GLY A 164 -2.01 22.53 -7.95
N ASP A 165 -2.39 21.25 -7.89
CA ASP A 165 -3.68 20.78 -7.36
C ASP A 165 -3.65 20.61 -5.83
N ARG A 166 -3.56 21.73 -5.10
CA ARG A 166 -3.43 21.71 -3.63
C ARG A 166 -4.55 20.95 -2.92
N ASP A 167 -5.80 21.06 -3.37
CA ASP A 167 -6.92 20.37 -2.72
C ASP A 167 -6.82 18.86 -2.85
N GLN A 168 -6.32 18.36 -3.98
CA GLN A 168 -6.09 16.92 -4.18
C GLN A 168 -4.88 16.44 -3.40
N ALA A 169 -3.86 17.30 -3.26
CA ALA A 169 -2.72 16.99 -2.39
C ALA A 169 -3.15 16.81 -0.93
N VAL A 170 -3.98 17.71 -0.39
CA VAL A 170 -4.55 17.58 0.96
C VAL A 170 -5.27 16.24 1.13
N LYS A 171 -6.14 15.87 0.19
CA LYS A 171 -6.85 14.58 0.22
C LYS A 171 -5.89 13.39 0.22
N ALA A 172 -4.85 13.43 -0.61
CA ALA A 172 -3.89 12.34 -0.70
C ALA A 172 -3.03 12.22 0.57
N PHE A 173 -2.57 13.32 1.16
CA PHE A 173 -1.84 13.26 2.44
C PHE A 173 -2.74 12.82 3.60
N ALA A 174 -3.99 13.31 3.66
CA ALA A 174 -4.96 12.87 4.67
C ALA A 174 -5.21 11.37 4.61
N ALA A 175 -5.31 10.79 3.40
CA ALA A 175 -5.49 9.35 3.22
C ALA A 175 -4.35 8.50 3.81
N VAL A 176 -3.14 9.04 4.01
CA VAL A 176 -2.03 8.34 4.71
C VAL A 176 -2.42 8.05 6.17
N LEU A 177 -3.14 8.97 6.82
CA LEU A 177 -3.55 8.84 8.22
C LEU A 177 -4.53 7.68 8.43
N ASP A 178 -5.33 7.35 7.41
CA ASP A 178 -6.29 6.25 7.40
C ASP A 178 -5.65 4.88 7.08
N VAL A 179 -4.40 4.85 6.61
CA VAL A 179 -3.69 3.59 6.36
C VAL A 179 -3.22 2.99 7.68
N VAL A 180 -3.82 1.88 8.08
CA VAL A 180 -3.40 1.09 9.25
C VAL A 180 -1.95 0.64 9.07
N GLY A 181 -1.11 0.95 10.05
CA GLY A 181 0.31 0.60 10.05
C GLY A 181 1.20 1.45 9.14
N ALA A 182 0.70 2.55 8.54
CA ALA A 182 1.54 3.46 7.77
C ALA A 182 2.65 4.07 8.64
N LEU A 183 3.89 3.97 8.15
CA LEU A 183 5.08 4.44 8.85
C LEU A 183 5.37 5.93 8.63
N ASN A 184 4.63 6.58 7.73
CA ASN A 184 4.86 7.95 7.26
C ASN A 184 3.75 8.92 7.67
N LYS A 185 3.01 8.61 8.75
CA LYS A 185 1.92 9.45 9.25
C LYS A 185 2.41 10.78 9.82
N ASP A 186 3.55 10.77 10.52
CA ASP A 186 4.23 11.96 11.02
C ASP A 186 4.55 12.94 9.87
N HIS A 187 5.15 12.43 8.79
CA HIS A 187 5.41 13.22 7.60
C HIS A 187 4.12 13.75 6.96
N ALA A 188 3.06 12.94 6.86
CA ALA A 188 1.78 13.38 6.33
C ALA A 188 1.16 14.52 7.16
N LEU A 189 1.24 14.45 8.49
CA LEU A 189 0.77 15.52 9.39
C LEU A 189 1.55 16.82 9.20
N LEU A 190 2.87 16.73 9.03
CA LEU A 190 3.70 17.90 8.78
C LEU A 190 3.28 18.61 7.47
N GLU A 191 3.16 17.84 6.39
CA GLU A 191 2.79 18.39 5.08
C GLU A 191 1.35 18.91 5.06
N LEU A 192 0.41 18.25 5.73
CA LEU A 192 -0.95 18.77 5.92
C LEU A 192 -0.93 20.11 6.66
N GLY A 193 -0.20 20.21 7.78
CA GLY A 193 -0.06 21.48 8.49
C GLY A 193 0.51 22.58 7.59
N LYS A 194 1.51 22.28 6.76
CA LYS A 194 2.13 23.28 5.85
C LYS A 194 1.14 23.75 4.79
N LEU A 195 0.29 22.85 4.32
CA LEU A 195 -0.76 23.17 3.36
C LEU A 195 -1.83 24.06 3.99
N GLU A 196 -2.27 23.76 5.20
CA GLU A 196 -3.18 24.60 5.98
C GLU A 196 -2.61 26.01 6.22
N GLU A 197 -1.33 26.12 6.62
CA GLU A 197 -0.64 27.41 6.76
C GLU A 197 -0.66 28.20 5.44
N SER A 198 -0.34 27.54 4.33
CA SER A 198 -0.31 28.19 3.01
C SER A 198 -1.69 28.66 2.53
N GLN A 199 -2.76 28.09 3.09
CA GLN A 199 -4.15 28.45 2.82
C GLN A 199 -4.70 29.47 3.84
N SER A 200 -3.83 30.07 4.67
CA SER A 200 -4.22 31.01 5.73
C SER A 200 -5.24 30.41 6.72
N ARG A 201 -5.10 29.11 7.03
CA ARG A 201 -5.92 28.40 8.03
C ARG A 201 -5.06 28.01 9.25
N PRO A 202 -4.65 28.98 10.08
CA PRO A 202 -3.67 28.76 11.15
C PRO A 202 -4.17 27.80 12.23
N GLU A 203 -5.47 27.75 12.52
CA GLU A 203 -6.05 26.82 13.50
C GLU A 203 -5.92 25.37 13.02
N GLY A 204 -6.21 25.13 11.73
CA GLY A 204 -6.06 23.82 11.10
C GLY A 204 -4.60 23.38 11.08
N ALA A 205 -3.68 24.29 10.73
CA ALA A 205 -2.25 24.02 10.75
C ALA A 205 -1.75 23.65 12.16
N LEU A 206 -2.14 24.43 13.17
CA LEU A 206 -1.78 24.21 14.57
C LEU A 206 -2.22 22.83 15.04
N ALA A 207 -3.46 22.43 14.72
CA ALA A 207 -3.99 21.12 15.09
C ALA A 207 -3.15 19.97 14.50
N ARG A 208 -2.75 20.06 13.23
CA ARG A 208 -1.91 19.04 12.57
C ARG A 208 -0.51 18.95 13.17
N TYR A 209 0.10 20.09 13.49
CA TYR A 209 1.42 20.09 14.12
C TYR A 209 1.38 19.59 15.56
N GLN A 210 0.34 19.89 16.32
CA GLN A 210 0.13 19.34 17.66
C GLN A 210 -0.06 17.82 17.59
N GLU A 211 -0.90 17.33 16.68
CA GLU A 211 -1.09 15.89 16.46
C GLU A 211 0.25 15.19 16.15
N LEU A 212 1.12 15.81 15.32
CA LEU A 212 2.45 15.29 15.03
C LEU A 212 3.32 15.25 16.29
N LYS A 213 3.42 16.37 17.01
CA LYS A 213 4.27 16.50 18.19
C LYS A 213 3.87 15.53 19.30
N ASP A 214 2.58 15.37 19.54
CA ASP A 214 2.04 14.59 20.66
C ASP A 214 1.95 13.10 20.31
N GLY A 215 1.54 12.77 19.07
CA GLY A 215 1.42 11.39 18.58
C GLY A 215 2.75 10.76 18.18
N TYR A 216 3.73 11.56 17.77
CA TYR A 216 5.02 11.09 17.23
C TYR A 216 6.21 11.82 17.85
N PRO A 217 6.37 11.83 19.19
CA PRO A 217 7.39 12.63 19.88
C PRO A 217 8.83 12.22 19.56
N LYS A 218 9.06 11.02 19.03
CA LYS A 218 10.37 10.54 18.58
C LYS A 218 10.65 10.80 17.10
N SER A 219 9.68 11.34 16.36
CA SER A 219 9.88 11.68 14.96
C SER A 219 10.91 12.81 14.84
N PRO A 220 11.85 12.75 13.88
CA PRO A 220 12.75 13.87 13.60
C PRO A 220 11.98 15.13 13.16
N LEU A 221 10.73 15.00 12.74
CA LEU A 221 9.86 16.10 12.30
C LEU A 221 9.16 16.82 13.47
N ALA A 222 9.18 16.24 14.68
CA ALA A 222 8.52 16.83 15.86
C ALA A 222 9.11 18.20 16.24
N SER A 223 10.42 18.36 16.07
CA SER A 223 11.11 19.63 16.29
C SER A 223 10.65 20.72 15.30
N GLU A 224 10.49 20.36 14.02
CA GLU A 224 9.98 21.32 13.02
C GLU A 224 8.53 21.72 13.35
N ALA A 225 7.68 20.75 13.69
CA ALA A 225 6.30 21.03 14.10
C ALA A 225 6.25 21.95 15.33
N ALA A 226 7.11 21.74 16.34
CA ALA A 226 7.17 22.60 17.53
C ALA A 226 7.56 24.05 17.20
N VAL A 227 8.51 24.25 16.27
CA VAL A 227 8.90 25.60 15.81
C VAL A 227 7.73 26.28 15.09
N ARG A 228 7.03 25.56 14.21
CA ARG A 228 5.87 26.09 13.47
C ARG A 228 4.71 26.44 14.39
N ILE A 229 4.41 25.59 15.39
CA ILE A 229 3.42 25.88 16.44
C ILE A 229 3.72 27.22 17.11
N LYS A 230 4.96 27.41 17.57
CA LYS A 230 5.36 28.66 18.25
C LYS A 230 5.24 29.87 17.33
N ALA A 231 5.66 29.74 16.06
CA ALA A 231 5.55 30.82 15.09
C ALA A 231 4.09 31.24 14.83
N LEU A 232 3.17 30.28 14.72
CA LEU A 232 1.74 30.55 14.53
C LEU A 232 1.12 31.23 15.75
N GLN A 233 1.45 30.78 16.96
CA GLN A 233 0.96 31.38 18.21
C GLN A 233 1.42 32.84 18.38
N VAL A 234 2.71 33.11 18.16
CA VAL A 234 3.26 34.47 18.22
C VAL A 234 2.57 35.38 17.19
N LYS A 235 2.31 34.88 15.99
CA LYS A 235 1.59 35.65 14.97
C LYS A 235 0.15 35.97 15.41
N GLN A 236 -0.57 35.01 15.98
CA GLN A 236 -1.92 35.22 16.52
C GLN A 236 -1.95 36.22 17.69
N GLU A 237 -0.99 36.14 18.61
CA GLU A 237 -0.84 37.09 19.73
C GLU A 237 -0.59 38.52 19.23
N HIS A 238 0.27 38.70 18.22
CA HIS A 238 0.51 40.01 17.61
C HIS A 238 -0.72 40.56 16.87
N GLU A 239 -1.45 39.71 16.15
CA GLU A 239 -2.66 40.12 15.43
C GLU A 239 -3.78 40.54 16.38
N THR A 240 -4.00 39.77 17.46
CA THR A 240 -5.02 40.06 18.48
C THR A 240 -4.70 41.32 19.30
N GLY A 241 -3.44 41.49 19.75
CA GLY A 241 -3.01 42.71 20.45
C GLY A 241 -3.05 43.97 19.58
N ALA A 242 -2.85 43.84 18.26
CA ALA A 242 -2.97 44.96 17.32
C ALA A 242 -4.43 45.38 17.08
N THR A 243 -5.38 44.44 17.12
CA THR A 243 -6.82 44.76 17.06
C THR A 243 -7.32 45.45 18.34
N GLU A 244 -6.93 44.95 19.52
CA GLU A 244 -7.34 45.56 20.80
C GLU A 244 -6.78 46.98 20.99
N GLY A 245 -5.52 47.23 20.58
CA GLY A 245 -4.92 48.57 20.63
C GLY A 245 -5.55 49.59 19.66
N ARG A 246 -6.13 49.14 18.54
CA ARG A 246 -6.88 49.99 17.60
C ARG A 246 -8.27 50.35 18.11
N GLU A 247 -8.97 49.42 18.77
CA GLU A 247 -10.29 49.70 19.34
C GLU A 247 -10.20 50.61 20.57
N GLY A 248 -9.15 50.48 21.39
CA GLY A 248 -8.92 51.34 22.56
C GLY A 248 -8.57 52.81 22.25
N THR A 249 -8.18 53.13 21.02
CA THR A 249 -7.82 54.51 20.60
C THR A 249 -8.96 55.24 19.89
N ALA A 250 -10.04 54.57 19.50
CA ALA A 250 -11.17 55.17 18.79
C ALA A 250 -12.20 55.86 19.69
N THR A 251 -12.12 55.70 21.02
CA THR A 251 -13.17 56.16 21.96
C THR A 251 -12.90 57.54 22.62
N VAL A 252 -11.86 58.28 22.24
CA VAL A 252 -11.44 59.53 22.94
C VAL A 252 -11.70 60.83 22.14
N ALA A 253 -12.42 60.78 21.02
CA ALA A 253 -12.78 62.00 20.28
C ALA A 253 -14.21 62.47 20.63
N GLU A 254 -14.40 63.02 21.83
CA GLU A 254 -15.53 63.91 22.13
C GLU A 254 -15.21 65.31 21.55
N PRO A 255 -16.00 65.86 20.62
CA PRO A 255 -15.90 67.27 20.29
C PRO A 255 -16.74 68.05 21.31
N GLY A 256 -16.07 68.60 22.32
CA GLY A 256 -16.65 69.68 23.11
C GLY A 256 -16.78 70.94 22.26
N LYS A 257 -18.03 71.33 21.97
CA LYS A 257 -18.58 72.70 22.07
C LYS A 257 -20.03 72.75 21.62
#